data_AF-W9YCU0-F1
#
_entry.id   AF-W9YCU0-F1
#
_cell.length_a   1.000
_cell.length_b   1.000
_cell.length_c   1.000
_cell.angle_alpha   90.00
_cell.angle_beta   90.00
_cell.angle_gamma   90.00
#
_symmetry.space_group_name_H-M   'P 1'
#
loop_
_entity.id
_entity.type
_entity.pdbx_description
1 polymer ?
#
loop_
_entity_poly.entity_id
_entity_poly.type
_entity_poly.pdbx_seq_one_letter_code
_entity_poly.pdbx_strand_id
1 'polypeptide(L)'
;MSPIHPVVAAAMALHQFANSSNIACGLVYAAPTGNDGTRPLASFASVVGLILFFLGLAGNIAAENTLFELRRGAAKRKAKSEGRVQITYDKVYVVPPPEGLFKYLLFPHYVSEWLEWTGFWILAGAWGLSWGYRSPALWFLVVEVTTMLPRAVTGRRWYEEKFGKRAVARRAGAIPVLGL
;
A
#
# COMPACT_ATOMS: atom_id res chain seq x y z
N MET A 1 18.49 0.80 8.68
CA MET A 1 18.02 0.49 7.32
C MET A 1 19.18 0.76 6.38
N SER A 2 19.32 -0.01 5.30
CA SER A 2 20.31 0.35 4.28
C SER A 2 19.94 1.73 3.71
N PRO A 3 20.90 2.63 3.48
CA PRO A 3 20.61 3.97 2.98
C PRO A 3 19.92 3.91 1.61
N ILE A 4 18.89 4.74 1.44
CA ILE A 4 18.21 4.88 0.15
C ILE A 4 19.14 5.56 -0.85
N HIS A 5 19.18 5.07 -2.08
CA HIS A 5 19.99 5.67 -3.14
C HIS A 5 19.44 7.08 -3.48
N PRO A 6 20.28 8.13 -3.61
CA PRO A 6 19.81 9.51 -3.82
C PRO A 6 18.88 9.68 -5.03
N VAL A 7 19.16 8.98 -6.14
CA VAL A 7 18.31 9.00 -7.34
C VAL A 7 16.90 8.46 -7.05
N VAL A 8 16.79 7.42 -6.22
CA VAL A 8 15.48 6.84 -5.84
C VAL A 8 14.72 7.82 -4.94
N ALA A 9 15.41 8.47 -4.01
CA ALA A 9 14.81 9.49 -3.16
C ALA A 9 14.30 10.70 -3.98
N ALA A 10 15.08 11.17 -4.96
CA ALA A 10 14.68 12.25 -5.85
C ALA A 10 13.49 11.87 -6.74
N ALA A 11 13.50 10.67 -7.32
CA ALA A 11 12.38 10.15 -8.11
C ALA A 11 11.10 10.01 -7.28
N MET A 12 11.21 9.53 -6.04
CA MET A 12 10.10 9.47 -5.09
C MET A 12 9.55 10.86 -4.80
N ALA A 13 10.40 11.84 -4.49
CA ALA A 13 9.97 13.21 -4.22
C ALA A 13 9.26 13.84 -5.43
N LEU A 14 9.81 13.65 -6.63
CA LEU A 14 9.21 14.13 -7.87
C LEU A 14 7.84 13.49 -8.11
N HIS A 15 7.74 12.18 -7.94
CA HIS A 15 6.48 11.45 -8.07
C HIS A 15 5.43 11.94 -7.07
N GLN A 16 5.78 12.07 -5.78
CA GLN A 16 4.85 12.58 -4.76
C GLN A 16 4.36 13.99 -5.09
N PHE A 17 5.26 14.87 -5.54
CA PHE A 17 4.90 16.24 -5.92
C PHE A 17 3.97 16.28 -7.14
N ALA A 18 4.31 15.55 -8.20
CA ALA A 18 3.53 15.51 -9.43
C ALA A 18 2.14 14.88 -9.18
N ASN A 19 2.09 13.75 -8.47
CA ASN A 19 0.84 13.04 -8.18
C ASN A 19 -0.08 13.85 -7.27
N SER A 20 0.45 14.39 -6.16
CA SER A 20 -0.37 15.20 -5.25
C SER A 20 -0.88 16.47 -5.90
N SER A 21 -0.05 17.15 -6.71
CA SER A 21 -0.48 18.31 -7.51
C SER A 21 -1.56 17.93 -8.52
N ASN A 22 -1.43 16.78 -9.19
CA ASN A 22 -2.41 16.32 -10.17
C ASN A 22 -3.77 16.04 -9.53
N ILE A 23 -3.79 15.32 -8.39
CA ILE A 23 -5.01 15.05 -7.63
C ILE A 23 -5.61 16.36 -7.09
N ALA A 24 -4.81 17.23 -6.47
CA ALA A 24 -5.28 18.49 -5.90
C ALA A 24 -5.90 19.40 -6.98
N CYS A 25 -5.20 19.61 -8.10
CA CYS A 25 -5.72 20.37 -9.22
C CYS A 25 -7.02 19.76 -9.76
N GLY A 26 -7.06 18.43 -9.93
CA GLY A 26 -8.26 17.73 -10.39
C GLY A 26 -9.47 18.00 -9.48
N LEU A 27 -9.30 17.92 -8.16
CA LEU A 27 -10.36 18.20 -7.20
C LEU A 27 -10.81 19.67 -7.23
N VAL A 28 -9.86 20.61 -7.21
CA VAL A 28 -10.15 22.05 -7.15
C VAL A 28 -10.87 22.54 -8.41
N TYR A 29 -10.41 22.12 -9.59
CA TYR A 29 -11.01 22.57 -10.85
C TYR A 29 -12.30 21.81 -11.22
N ALA A 30 -12.52 20.63 -10.66
CA ALA A 30 -13.78 19.92 -10.83
C ALA A 30 -14.88 20.41 -9.89
N ALA A 31 -14.56 20.93 -8.70
CA ALA A 31 -15.57 21.37 -7.74
C ALA A 31 -16.62 22.37 -8.30
N PRO A 32 -16.25 23.38 -9.11
CA PRO A 32 -17.21 24.33 -9.69
C PRO A 32 -18.14 23.73 -10.75
N THR A 33 -17.70 22.66 -11.44
CA THR A 33 -18.43 22.05 -12.57
C THR A 33 -19.13 20.75 -12.17
N GLY A 34 -18.69 20.13 -11.08
CA GLY A 34 -19.10 18.82 -10.60
C GLY A 34 -20.08 18.86 -9.42
N ASN A 35 -20.35 20.02 -8.81
CA ASN A 35 -21.34 20.11 -7.75
C ASN A 35 -22.47 21.05 -8.16
N ASP A 36 -23.44 20.52 -8.89
CA ASP A 36 -24.68 21.22 -9.29
C ASP A 36 -25.68 21.38 -8.13
N GLY A 37 -25.29 21.02 -6.90
CA GLY A 37 -26.14 21.06 -5.71
C GLY A 37 -27.16 19.91 -5.63
N THR A 38 -27.22 19.04 -6.64
CA THR A 38 -28.18 17.93 -6.70
C THR A 38 -27.63 16.62 -6.15
N ARG A 39 -26.30 16.51 -6.05
CA ARG A 39 -25.62 15.29 -5.58
C ARG A 39 -25.66 15.19 -4.06
N PRO A 40 -26.26 14.13 -3.48
CA PRO A 40 -26.29 13.96 -2.04
C PRO A 40 -24.90 13.64 -1.51
N LEU A 41 -24.52 14.28 -0.40
CA LEU A 41 -23.25 13.99 0.29
C LEU A 41 -23.15 12.51 0.70
N ALA A 42 -24.26 11.94 1.16
CA ALA A 42 -24.40 10.53 1.56
C ALA A 42 -25.24 9.77 0.53
N SER A 43 -24.62 9.38 -0.59
CA SER A 43 -25.15 8.39 -1.53
C SER A 43 -24.63 7.00 -1.15
N PHE A 44 -25.26 5.95 -1.70
CA PHE A 44 -24.72 4.60 -1.59
C PHE A 44 -23.24 4.52 -2.03
N ALA A 45 -22.90 5.18 -3.14
CA ALA A 45 -21.53 5.19 -3.66
C ALA A 45 -20.56 5.94 -2.74
N SER A 46 -20.94 7.09 -2.16
CA SER A 46 -20.05 7.81 -1.25
C SER A 46 -19.83 7.07 0.06
N VAL A 47 -20.86 6.38 0.59
CA VAL A 47 -20.72 5.51 1.77
C VAL A 47 -19.79 4.34 1.48
N VAL A 48 -19.95 3.65 0.35
CA VAL A 48 -19.05 2.57 -0.07
C VAL A 48 -17.62 3.10 -0.23
N GLY A 49 -17.43 4.23 -0.90
CA GLY A 49 -16.12 4.86 -1.09
C GLY A 49 -15.43 5.18 0.24
N LEU A 50 -16.15 5.76 1.19
CA LEU A 50 -15.63 6.05 2.54
C LEU A 50 -15.25 4.78 3.31
N ILE A 51 -16.11 3.76 3.30
CA ILE A 51 -15.83 2.48 3.98
C ILE A 51 -14.57 1.84 3.40
N LEU A 52 -14.45 1.78 2.07
CA LEU A 52 -13.28 1.21 1.41
C LEU A 52 -12.01 2.01 1.73
N PHE A 53 -12.09 3.34 1.70
CA PHE A 53 -10.97 4.23 2.03
C PHE A 53 -10.43 3.93 3.43
N PHE A 54 -11.31 3.98 4.44
CA PHE A 54 -10.89 3.79 5.84
C PHE A 54 -10.49 2.35 6.17
N LEU A 55 -11.15 1.34 5.57
CA LEU A 55 -10.72 -0.06 5.72
C LEU A 55 -9.34 -0.30 5.10
N GLY A 56 -9.09 0.28 3.93
CA GLY A 56 -7.79 0.24 3.27
C GLY A 56 -6.69 0.92 4.10
N LEU A 57 -6.94 2.15 4.53
CA LEU A 57 -6.03 2.92 5.38
C LEU A 57 -5.69 2.18 6.69
N ALA A 58 -6.72 1.69 7.39
CA ALA A 58 -6.53 0.95 8.64
C ALA A 58 -5.76 -0.36 8.41
N GLY A 59 -6.08 -1.08 7.33
CA GLY A 59 -5.38 -2.31 6.95
C GLY A 59 -3.91 -2.08 6.59
N ASN A 60 -3.61 -1.00 5.87
CA ASN A 60 -2.26 -0.60 5.51
C ASN A 60 -1.43 -0.31 6.77
N ILE A 61 -1.91 0.59 7.63
CA ILE A 61 -1.24 0.97 8.88
C ILE A 61 -1.02 -0.25 9.78
N ALA A 62 -2.04 -1.11 9.95
CA ALA A 62 -1.92 -2.31 10.77
C ALA A 62 -0.86 -3.29 10.24
N ALA A 63 -0.83 -3.49 8.92
CA ALA A 63 0.16 -4.36 8.27
C ALA A 63 1.59 -3.81 8.38
N GLU A 64 1.77 -2.50 8.18
CA GLU A 64 3.09 -1.86 8.31
C GLU A 64 3.61 -1.90 9.74
N ASN A 65 2.77 -1.58 10.72
CA ASN A 65 3.15 -1.65 12.14
C ASN A 65 3.59 -3.07 12.52
N THR A 66 2.86 -4.08 12.08
CA THR A 66 3.22 -5.49 12.29
C THR A 66 4.60 -5.80 11.69
N LEU A 67 4.85 -5.42 10.43
CA LEU A 67 6.14 -5.65 9.76
C LEU A 67 7.29 -4.92 10.45
N PHE A 68 7.05 -3.69 10.91
CA PHE A 68 8.01 -2.89 11.63
C PHE A 68 8.40 -3.53 12.96
N GLU A 69 7.42 -3.97 13.76
CA GLU A 69 7.64 -4.65 15.03
C GLU A 69 8.41 -5.96 14.86
N LEU A 70 8.06 -6.77 13.86
CA LEU A 70 8.75 -8.02 13.55
C LEU A 70 10.23 -7.78 13.22
N ARG A 71 10.52 -6.78 12.36
CA ARG A 71 11.89 -6.39 12.02
C ARG A 71 12.65 -5.88 13.23
N ARG A 72 12.02 -5.06 14.07
CA ARG A 72 12.62 -4.54 15.31
C ARG A 72 12.94 -5.65 16.29
N GLY A 73 12.02 -6.59 16.50
CA GLY A 73 12.22 -7.76 17.35
C GLY A 73 13.38 -8.63 16.86
N ALA A 74 13.43 -8.90 15.56
CA ALA A 74 14.51 -9.70 14.97
C ALA A 74 15.88 -9.00 15.04
N ALA A 75 15.94 -7.68 14.85
CA ALA A 75 17.18 -6.93 14.95
C ALA A 75 17.75 -6.98 16.38
N LYS A 76 16.88 -6.84 17.40
CA LYS A 76 17.27 -6.98 18.81
C LYS A 76 17.79 -8.38 19.13
N ARG A 77 17.10 -9.44 18.66
CA ARG A 77 17.54 -10.83 18.87
C ARG A 77 18.91 -11.10 18.22
N LYS A 78 19.11 -10.61 17.00
CA LYS A 78 20.38 -10.74 16.28
C LYS A 78 21.53 -10.01 16.98
N ALA A 79 21.31 -8.77 17.42
CA ALA A 79 22.32 -8.01 18.16
C ALA A 79 22.71 -8.73 19.47
N LYS A 80 21.72 -9.27 20.20
CA LYS A 80 21.96 -10.05 21.42
C LYS A 80 22.76 -11.33 21.16
N SER A 81 22.46 -12.08 20.10
CA SER A 81 23.20 -13.30 19.75
C SER A 81 24.62 -13.01 19.27
N GLU A 82 24.86 -11.86 18.65
CA GLU A 82 26.18 -11.43 18.16
C GLU A 82 26.98 -10.64 19.22
N GLY A 83 26.45 -10.47 20.43
CA GLY A 83 27.11 -9.69 21.50
C GLY A 83 27.29 -8.20 21.19
N ARG A 84 26.53 -7.65 20.24
CA ARG A 84 26.65 -6.26 19.80
C ARG A 84 25.84 -5.33 20.69
N VAL A 85 26.49 -4.29 21.21
CA VAL A 85 25.84 -3.21 21.99
C VAL A 85 24.93 -2.35 21.09
N GLN A 86 25.32 -2.14 19.83
CA GLN A 86 24.55 -1.36 18.87
C GLN A 86 23.63 -2.26 18.04
N ILE A 87 22.33 -1.97 18.07
CA ILE A 87 21.33 -2.68 17.26
C ILE A 87 21.36 -2.13 15.83
N THR A 88 21.80 -2.96 14.89
CA THR A 88 21.68 -2.67 13.45
C THR A 88 20.44 -3.34 12.86
N TYR A 89 19.77 -2.61 11.98
CA TYR A 89 18.62 -3.10 11.21
C TYR A 89 19.04 -3.56 9.81
N ASP A 90 20.33 -3.53 9.49
CA ASP A 90 20.79 -3.91 8.15
C ASP A 90 20.56 -5.41 7.90
N LYS A 91 19.90 -5.69 6.77
CA LYS A 91 19.60 -7.04 6.27
C LYS A 91 18.86 -7.96 7.26
N VAL A 92 18.07 -7.41 8.17
CA VAL A 92 17.19 -8.20 9.05
C VAL A 92 15.84 -8.38 8.37
N TYR A 93 15.52 -9.63 8.03
CA TYR A 93 14.27 -10.00 7.37
C TYR A 93 13.59 -11.12 8.13
N VAL A 94 12.27 -11.05 8.20
CA VAL A 94 11.44 -11.97 8.95
C VAL A 94 10.24 -12.33 8.09
N VAL A 95 9.90 -13.61 8.05
CA VAL A 95 8.64 -14.07 7.49
C VAL A 95 7.54 -13.77 8.50
N PRO A 96 6.50 -12.98 8.15
CA PRO A 96 5.41 -12.70 9.08
C PRO A 96 4.70 -13.98 9.53
N PRO A 97 4.26 -14.08 10.79
CA PRO A 97 3.40 -15.18 11.23
C PRO A 97 2.09 -15.16 10.44
N PRO A 98 1.44 -16.32 10.22
CA PRO A 98 0.21 -16.43 9.43
C PRO A 98 -1.03 -15.97 10.22
N GLU A 99 -1.03 -14.71 10.64
CA GLU A 99 -2.09 -14.08 11.44
C GLU A 99 -2.83 -13.01 10.61
N GLY A 100 -4.15 -12.89 10.80
CA GLY A 100 -4.97 -11.93 10.06
C GLY A 100 -4.78 -12.03 8.54
N LEU A 101 -4.53 -10.91 7.88
CA LEU A 101 -4.26 -10.85 6.43
C LEU A 101 -2.96 -11.58 6.02
N PHE A 102 -1.98 -11.69 6.93
CA PHE A 102 -0.72 -12.40 6.66
C PHE A 102 -0.87 -13.91 6.54
N LYS A 103 -2.04 -14.46 6.88
CA LYS A 103 -2.41 -15.85 6.58
C LYS A 103 -2.53 -16.10 5.07
N TYR A 104 -2.92 -15.08 4.31
CA TYR A 104 -3.19 -15.18 2.88
C TYR A 104 -2.15 -14.46 2.03
N LEU A 105 -1.59 -13.36 2.53
CA LEU A 105 -0.73 -12.45 1.79
C LEU A 105 0.61 -12.21 2.48
N LEU A 106 1.68 -12.08 1.70
CA LEU A 106 2.98 -11.61 2.21
C LEU A 106 3.06 -10.08 2.29
N PHE A 107 2.34 -9.38 1.39
CA PHE A 107 2.33 -7.92 1.30
C PHE A 107 0.90 -7.35 1.43
N PRO A 108 0.20 -7.58 2.55
CA PRO A 108 -1.18 -7.11 2.71
C PRO A 108 -1.32 -5.58 2.74
N HIS A 109 -0.25 -4.84 3.06
CA HIS A 109 -0.23 -3.38 3.02
C HIS A 109 -0.48 -2.85 1.60
N TYR A 110 0.07 -3.49 0.55
CA TYR A 110 -0.20 -3.08 -0.84
C TYR A 110 -1.66 -3.25 -1.23
N VAL A 111 -2.28 -4.38 -0.87
CA VAL A 111 -3.70 -4.61 -1.16
C VAL A 111 -4.59 -3.63 -0.41
N SER A 112 -4.21 -3.31 0.82
CA SER A 112 -4.94 -2.35 1.65
C SER A 112 -4.81 -0.93 1.08
N GLU A 113 -3.65 -0.56 0.54
CA GLU A 113 -3.42 0.70 -0.17
C GLU A 113 -4.26 0.76 -1.46
N TRP A 114 -4.31 -0.31 -2.26
CA TRP A 114 -5.18 -0.36 -3.44
C TRP A 114 -6.66 -0.21 -3.07
N LEU A 115 -7.08 -0.80 -1.95
CA LEU A 115 -8.45 -0.68 -1.43
C LEU A 115 -8.75 0.77 -1.00
N GLU A 116 -7.78 1.41 -0.34
CA GLU A 116 -7.85 2.80 0.08
C GLU A 116 -8.11 3.72 -1.12
N TRP A 117 -7.26 3.63 -2.15
CA TRP A 117 -7.35 4.48 -3.33
C TRP A 117 -8.53 4.15 -4.25
N THR A 118 -8.98 2.89 -4.26
CA THR A 118 -10.26 2.52 -4.87
C THR A 118 -11.42 3.22 -4.17
N GLY A 119 -11.42 3.24 -2.84
CA GLY A 119 -12.41 3.99 -2.05
C GLY A 119 -12.39 5.48 -2.34
N PHE A 120 -11.20 6.08 -2.39
CA PHE A 120 -11.02 7.49 -2.74
C PHE A 120 -11.56 7.82 -4.15
N TRP A 121 -11.26 6.98 -5.14
CA TRP A 121 -11.75 7.16 -6.51
C TRP A 121 -13.29 7.09 -6.59
N ILE A 122 -13.91 6.12 -5.90
CA ILE A 122 -15.38 5.99 -5.84
C ILE A 122 -16.00 7.20 -5.16
N LEU A 123 -15.42 7.64 -4.04
CA LEU A 123 -15.90 8.79 -3.28
C LEU A 123 -15.84 10.08 -4.11
N ALA A 124 -14.72 10.33 -4.77
CA ALA A 124 -14.55 11.47 -5.67
C ALA A 124 -15.55 11.44 -6.84
N GLY A 125 -15.88 10.26 -7.36
CA GLY A 125 -16.91 10.08 -8.37
C GLY A 125 -18.31 10.38 -7.88
N ALA A 126 -18.66 9.87 -6.70
CA ALA A 126 -19.97 10.09 -6.07
C ALA A 126 -20.24 11.58 -5.79
N TRP A 127 -19.19 12.33 -5.44
CA TRP A 127 -19.26 13.78 -5.24
C TRP A 127 -19.06 14.60 -6.52
N GLY A 128 -18.95 13.95 -7.68
CA GLY A 128 -18.81 14.65 -8.95
C GLY A 128 -17.46 15.32 -9.18
N LEU A 129 -16.48 15.05 -8.32
CA LEU A 129 -15.16 15.67 -8.35
C LEU A 129 -14.25 15.01 -9.39
N SER A 130 -14.39 13.71 -9.62
CA SER A 130 -13.69 13.06 -10.75
C SER A 130 -14.24 11.66 -11.02
N TRP A 131 -14.36 11.25 -12.28
CA TRP A 131 -14.82 9.89 -12.60
C TRP A 131 -14.19 9.34 -13.88
N GLY A 132 -14.09 8.02 -13.96
CA GLY A 132 -13.53 7.31 -15.12
C GLY A 132 -12.11 7.76 -15.46
N TYR A 133 -11.76 7.73 -16.75
CA TYR A 133 -10.42 8.04 -17.26
C TYR A 133 -9.95 9.48 -17.00
N ARG A 134 -10.86 10.40 -16.64
CA ARG A 134 -10.54 11.78 -16.29
C ARG A 134 -10.14 11.93 -14.82
N SER A 135 -10.19 10.86 -14.04
CA SER A 135 -9.88 10.89 -12.61
C SER A 135 -8.37 10.74 -12.35
N PRO A 136 -7.72 11.73 -11.73
CA PRO A 136 -6.37 11.58 -11.17
C PRO A 136 -6.26 10.39 -10.23
N ALA A 137 -7.27 10.16 -9.39
CA ALA A 137 -7.30 9.07 -8.42
C ALA A 137 -7.25 7.69 -9.09
N LEU A 138 -7.98 7.51 -10.20
CA LEU A 138 -7.93 6.27 -10.96
C LEU A 138 -6.52 6.02 -11.52
N TRP A 139 -5.89 7.04 -12.10
CA TRP A 139 -4.54 6.90 -12.64
C TRP A 139 -3.52 6.64 -11.56
N PHE A 140 -3.67 7.23 -10.39
CA PHE A 140 -2.82 6.92 -9.26
C PHE A 140 -2.98 5.46 -8.80
N LEU A 141 -4.21 4.97 -8.64
CA LEU A 141 -4.48 3.57 -8.34
C LEU A 141 -3.86 2.62 -9.38
N VAL A 142 -3.93 2.98 -10.68
CA VAL A 142 -3.28 2.20 -11.74
C VAL A 142 -1.75 2.19 -11.56
N VAL A 143 -1.14 3.34 -11.25
CA VAL A 143 0.31 3.43 -10.96
C VAL A 143 0.67 2.57 -9.75
N GLU A 144 -0.12 2.60 -8.67
CA GLU A 144 0.12 1.76 -7.50
C GLU A 144 0.07 0.27 -7.83
N VAL A 145 -0.99 -0.19 -8.48
CA VAL A 145 -1.13 -1.61 -8.84
C VAL A 145 0.02 -2.04 -9.77
N THR A 146 0.32 -1.24 -10.79
CA THR A 146 1.36 -1.58 -11.78
C THR A 146 2.78 -1.54 -11.23
N THR A 147 3.06 -0.76 -10.19
CA THR A 147 4.38 -0.70 -9.55
C THR A 147 4.52 -1.68 -8.38
N MET A 148 3.46 -1.87 -7.59
CA MET A 148 3.48 -2.72 -6.40
C MET A 148 3.26 -4.19 -6.71
N LEU A 149 2.41 -4.56 -7.68
CA LEU A 149 2.13 -5.97 -7.98
C LEU A 149 3.39 -6.71 -8.47
N PRO A 150 4.17 -6.21 -9.46
CA PRO A 150 5.43 -6.87 -9.85
C PRO A 150 6.43 -6.97 -8.71
N ARG A 151 6.45 -5.97 -7.82
CA ARG A 151 7.28 -5.95 -6.62
C ARG A 151 6.84 -7.02 -5.62
N ALA A 152 5.54 -7.21 -5.40
CA ALA A 152 5.00 -8.24 -4.53
C ALA A 152 5.33 -9.65 -5.03
N VAL A 153 5.17 -9.89 -6.34
CA VAL A 153 5.51 -11.16 -7.00
C VAL A 153 6.99 -11.46 -6.84
N THR A 154 7.85 -10.47 -7.12
CA THR A 154 9.30 -10.62 -6.99
C THR A 154 9.72 -10.80 -5.53
N GLY A 155 9.10 -10.05 -4.62
CA GLY A 155 9.33 -10.16 -3.19
C GLY A 155 8.95 -11.52 -2.63
N ARG A 156 7.84 -12.11 -3.11
CA ARG A 156 7.44 -13.47 -2.76
C ARG A 156 8.49 -14.49 -3.18
N ARG A 157 8.98 -14.42 -4.43
CA ARG A 157 10.05 -15.31 -4.93
C ARG A 157 11.30 -15.20 -4.06
N TRP A 158 11.69 -13.97 -3.73
CA TRP A 158 12.80 -13.72 -2.83
C TRP A 158 12.59 -14.31 -1.42
N TYR A 159 11.37 -14.26 -0.87
CA TYR A 159 11.04 -14.93 0.39
C TYR A 159 11.17 -16.46 0.28
N GLU A 160 10.74 -17.06 -0.82
CA GLU A 160 10.89 -18.51 -1.07
C GLU A 160 12.36 -18.92 -1.18
N GLU A 161 13.18 -18.15 -1.88
CA GLU A 161 14.62 -18.38 -2.02
C GLU A 161 15.34 -18.26 -0.67
N LYS A 162 14.98 -17.24 0.12
CA LYS A 162 15.68 -16.95 1.38
C LYS A 162 15.27 -17.83 2.55
N PHE A 163 13.98 -18.13 2.69
CA PHE A 163 13.43 -18.83 3.85
C PHE A 163 12.87 -20.22 3.51
N GLY A 164 12.87 -20.58 2.23
CA GLY A 164 12.33 -21.84 1.74
C GLY A 164 10.81 -21.77 1.49
N LYS A 165 10.35 -22.57 0.53
CA LYS A 165 8.92 -22.66 0.14
C LYS A 165 8.00 -23.01 1.30
N ARG A 166 8.46 -23.82 2.27
CA ARG A 166 7.68 -24.19 3.45
C ARG A 166 7.34 -22.99 4.35
N ALA A 167 8.26 -22.03 4.48
CA ALA A 167 8.05 -20.83 5.30
C ALA A 167 7.05 -19.86 4.65
N VAL A 168 7.07 -19.75 3.32
CA VAL A 168 6.08 -18.94 2.57
C VAL A 168 4.72 -19.63 2.51
N ALA A 169 4.70 -20.97 2.50
CA ALA A 169 3.51 -21.80 2.39
C ALA A 169 2.68 -21.44 1.14
N ARG A 170 1.35 -21.40 1.25
CA ARG A 170 0.43 -21.09 0.14
C ARG A 170 0.08 -19.60 0.02
N ARG A 171 0.88 -18.72 0.64
CA ARG A 171 0.59 -17.28 0.67
C ARG A 171 0.95 -16.62 -0.66
N ALA A 172 0.04 -15.79 -1.16
CA ALA A 172 0.27 -14.98 -2.34
C ALA A 172 1.11 -13.74 -2.00
N GLY A 173 1.68 -13.08 -3.01
CA GLY A 173 2.35 -11.80 -2.80
C GLY A 173 1.32 -10.73 -2.43
N ALA A 174 0.32 -10.54 -3.29
CA ALA A 174 -0.74 -9.55 -3.14
C ALA A 174 -2.14 -10.04 -3.57
N ILE A 175 -2.28 -10.91 -4.57
CA ILE A 175 -3.58 -11.38 -5.09
C ILE A 175 -3.74 -12.88 -4.84
N PRO A 176 -4.58 -13.30 -3.87
CA PRO A 176 -4.71 -14.71 -3.48
C PRO A 176 -5.15 -15.63 -4.62
N VAL A 177 -6.09 -15.17 -5.45
CA VAL A 177 -6.71 -15.98 -6.51
C VAL A 177 -5.74 -16.28 -7.65
N LEU A 178 -4.77 -15.39 -7.91
CA LEU A 178 -3.77 -15.57 -8.97
C LEU A 178 -2.47 -16.20 -8.45
N GLY A 179 -2.34 -16.36 -7.12
CA GLY A 179 -1.08 -16.73 -6.50
C GLY A 179 0.04 -15.70 -6.74
N LEU A 180 -0.29 -14.47 -7.12
CA LEU A 180 0.66 -13.39 -7.41
C LEU A 180 0.85 -12.48 -6.21
#